data_AF-A0A314KN52-F1
#
_entry.id   AF-A0A314KN52-F1
#
_cell.length_a   1.000
_cell.length_b   1.000
_cell.length_c   1.000
_cell.angle_alpha   90.00
_cell.angle_beta   90.00
_cell.angle_gamma   90.00
#
_symmetry.space_group_name_H-M   'P 1'
#
loop_
_entity.id
_entity.type
_entity.pdbx_description
1 polymer ?
#
loop_
_entity_poly.entity_id
_entity_poly.type
_entity_poly.pdbx_seq_one_letter_code
_entity_poly.pdbx_strand_id
1 'polypeptide(L)'
;MYVVIPISYWGFNVYNAKNIPLYSSDLFTAQGQEYNISLIVNKQFNLDLAEYEKQGKIYLSLFFTLTYEFGFATIASTLTHVALFYGREIYQRYRASSEGKVDVHTRLMRRYKDIPSWWFYLLLFVTILVSLALCIFLKNQVQICLIGNSSLPLCLLSHSPFPISIITATTNQTPGLSIITEYIMGVLYPGRPIANVCFKTYGYMSMTQAISFLSDFKLGHYMKIPPPVIVFSSVPWNYNCRNGYPECSMVAVGFYRRYMSSG
;
A
#
# COMPACT_ATOMS: atom_id res chain seq x y z
N MET A 1 -2.79 3.99 -23.18
CA MET A 1 -1.37 3.67 -23.46
C MET A 1 -1.05 3.66 -24.95
N TYR A 2 -1.63 2.75 -25.74
CA TYR A 2 -1.28 2.60 -27.18
C TYR A 2 -1.46 3.84 -28.06
N VAL A 3 -2.38 4.75 -27.73
CA VAL A 3 -2.57 6.01 -28.47
C VAL A 3 -1.73 7.15 -27.89
N VAL A 4 -1.63 7.21 -26.56
CA VAL A 4 -0.96 8.31 -25.84
C VAL A 4 0.56 8.25 -26.03
N ILE A 5 1.16 7.05 -25.92
CA ILE A 5 2.61 6.89 -26.03
C ILE A 5 3.14 7.37 -27.40
N PRO A 6 2.56 6.96 -28.54
CA PRO A 6 3.00 7.45 -29.84
C PRO A 6 2.86 8.97 -30.02
N ILE A 7 1.76 9.54 -29.56
CA ILE A 7 1.49 10.98 -29.66
C ILE A 7 2.51 11.77 -28.82
N SER A 8 2.77 11.32 -27.59
CA SER A 8 3.73 11.98 -26.70
C SER A 8 5.17 11.83 -27.19
N TYR A 9 5.54 10.68 -27.77
CA TYR A 9 6.90 10.41 -28.27
C TYR A 9 7.19 11.09 -29.61
N TRP A 10 6.40 10.78 -30.65
CA TRP A 10 6.65 11.26 -32.01
C TRP A 10 6.06 12.64 -32.26
N GLY A 11 4.87 12.92 -31.72
CA GLY A 11 4.14 14.17 -31.95
C GLY A 11 4.71 15.35 -31.17
N PHE A 12 4.71 15.27 -29.84
CA PHE A 12 5.05 16.42 -28.97
C PHE A 12 6.44 16.36 -28.35
N ASN A 13 7.18 15.25 -28.51
CA ASN A 13 8.49 15.03 -27.88
C ASN A 13 8.51 15.43 -26.39
N VAL A 14 7.51 14.97 -25.65
CA VAL A 14 7.32 15.35 -24.24
C VAL A 14 8.55 14.90 -23.45
N TYR A 15 9.10 15.80 -22.61
CA TYR A 15 10.30 15.57 -21.81
C TYR A 15 11.58 15.21 -22.58
N ASN A 16 11.71 15.62 -23.85
CA ASN A 16 12.82 15.22 -24.74
C ASN A 16 12.95 13.70 -24.88
N ALA A 17 11.81 12.99 -24.82
CA ALA A 17 11.76 11.53 -24.85
C ALA A 17 12.43 10.91 -26.08
N LYS A 18 12.57 11.61 -27.22
CA LYS A 18 13.26 11.10 -28.42
C LYS A 18 14.73 10.74 -28.17
N ASN A 19 15.38 11.34 -27.17
CA ASN A 19 16.76 11.01 -26.81
C ASN A 19 16.87 9.71 -26.00
N ILE A 20 15.75 9.15 -25.54
CA ILE A 20 15.66 8.05 -24.58
C ILE A 20 14.89 6.90 -25.24
N PRO A 21 15.21 5.62 -24.95
CA PRO A 21 14.41 4.51 -25.43
C PRO A 21 12.95 4.62 -24.97
N LEU A 22 12.02 4.29 -25.88
CA LEU A 22 10.57 4.33 -25.64
C LEU A 22 10.17 3.50 -24.41
N TYR A 23 10.81 2.34 -24.26
CA TYR A 23 10.58 1.37 -23.20
C TYR A 23 11.93 0.92 -22.63
N SER A 24 12.16 1.25 -21.37
CA SER A 24 13.28 0.74 -20.57
C SER A 24 12.96 0.94 -19.09
N SER A 25 13.47 0.04 -18.25
CA SER A 25 13.46 0.17 -16.78
C SER A 25 14.62 1.01 -16.24
N ASP A 26 15.59 1.32 -17.10
CA ASP A 26 16.81 2.02 -16.71
C ASP A 26 16.58 3.53 -16.59
N LEU A 27 17.50 4.17 -15.90
CA LEU A 27 17.50 5.61 -15.68
C LEU A 27 18.44 6.25 -16.70
N PHE A 28 18.07 7.43 -17.20
CA PHE A 28 18.83 8.12 -18.25
C PHE A 28 19.19 9.56 -17.86
N THR A 29 20.27 10.06 -18.45
CA THR A 29 20.61 11.50 -18.46
C THR A 29 19.83 12.21 -19.58
N ALA A 30 19.89 13.56 -19.60
CA ALA A 30 19.24 14.36 -20.64
C ALA A 30 19.72 14.02 -22.07
N GLN A 31 20.92 13.46 -22.18
CA GLN A 31 21.57 13.06 -23.43
C GLN A 31 21.24 11.62 -23.85
N GLY A 32 20.46 10.87 -23.05
CA GLY A 32 20.09 9.49 -23.35
C GLY A 32 21.12 8.44 -22.93
N GLN A 33 22.14 8.82 -22.15
CA GLN A 33 23.10 7.87 -21.57
C GLN A 33 22.53 7.25 -20.29
N GLU A 34 22.93 6.02 -19.97
CA GLU A 34 22.55 5.39 -18.70
C GLU A 34 23.05 6.22 -17.50
N TYR A 35 22.16 6.39 -16.54
CA TYR A 35 22.40 7.18 -15.34
C TYR A 35 23.11 6.32 -14.29
N ASN A 36 24.29 6.76 -13.84
CA ASN A 36 25.09 5.98 -12.90
C ASN A 36 24.64 6.22 -11.44
N ILE A 37 23.78 5.32 -10.95
CA ILE A 37 23.19 5.36 -9.61
C ILE A 37 24.25 5.17 -8.51
N SER A 38 25.30 4.39 -8.77
CA SER A 38 26.35 4.10 -7.78
C SER A 38 27.18 5.33 -7.41
N LEU A 39 27.21 6.36 -8.26
CA LEU A 39 27.92 7.61 -7.99
C LEU A 39 27.12 8.54 -7.07
N ILE A 40 25.79 8.56 -7.18
CA ILE A 40 24.93 9.44 -6.39
C ILE A 40 24.53 8.86 -5.04
N VAL A 41 24.71 7.56 -4.83
CA VAL A 41 24.38 6.89 -3.57
C VAL A 41 25.66 6.58 -2.79
N ASN A 42 25.84 7.25 -1.65
CA ASN A 42 27.01 7.03 -0.79
C ASN A 42 27.00 5.63 -0.15
N LYS A 43 28.10 5.17 0.45
CA LYS A 43 28.23 3.86 1.14
C LYS A 43 27.20 3.67 2.27
N GLN A 44 26.67 4.76 2.81
CA GLN A 44 25.60 4.76 3.81
C GLN A 44 24.20 4.80 3.17
N PHE A 45 24.06 4.59 1.86
CA PHE A 45 22.81 4.63 1.10
C PHE A 45 22.01 5.93 1.18
N ASN A 46 22.69 7.05 1.45
CA ASN A 46 22.10 8.38 1.38
C ASN A 46 22.38 8.97 -0.01
N LEU A 47 21.46 9.82 -0.47
CA LEU A 47 21.66 10.59 -1.69
C LEU A 47 22.73 11.66 -1.47
N ASP A 48 23.78 11.63 -2.28
CA ASP A 48 24.79 12.69 -2.35
C ASP A 48 24.30 13.78 -3.30
N LEU A 49 23.87 14.91 -2.73
CA LEU A 49 23.34 16.05 -3.48
C LEU A 49 24.42 16.69 -4.37
N ALA A 50 25.69 16.68 -3.96
CA ALA A 50 26.75 17.32 -4.72
C ALA A 50 27.07 16.54 -6.00
N GLU A 51 27.06 15.20 -5.93
CA GLU A 51 27.25 14.36 -7.12
C GLU A 51 26.00 14.32 -8.00
N TYR A 52 24.82 14.38 -7.39
CA TYR A 52 23.54 14.53 -8.11
C TYR A 52 23.49 15.83 -8.93
N GLU A 53 23.92 16.96 -8.36
CA GLU A 53 23.95 18.24 -9.10
C GLU A 53 24.91 18.21 -10.29
N LYS A 54 26.02 17.45 -10.22
CA LYS A 54 26.97 17.28 -11.33
C LYS A 54 26.42 16.44 -12.47
N GLN A 55 25.75 15.32 -12.16
CA GLN A 55 25.13 14.47 -13.19
C GLN A 55 23.85 15.06 -13.77
N GLY A 56 23.14 15.87 -12.98
CA GLY A 56 21.91 16.54 -13.37
C GLY A 56 20.67 15.68 -13.14
N LYS A 57 19.54 16.14 -13.72
CA LYS A 57 18.23 15.53 -13.49
C LYS A 57 18.15 14.13 -14.11
N ILE A 58 17.47 13.22 -13.40
CA ILE A 58 17.18 11.87 -13.86
C ILE A 58 15.99 11.92 -14.83
N TYR A 59 16.13 11.22 -15.95
CA TYR A 59 15.07 11.00 -16.91
C TYR A 59 14.66 9.53 -16.92
N LEU A 60 13.37 9.29 -17.07
CA LEU A 60 12.76 7.96 -17.15
C LEU A 60 12.28 7.73 -18.58
N SER A 61 12.15 6.47 -18.99
CA SER A 61 11.53 6.14 -20.27
C SER A 61 10.10 6.68 -20.31
N LEU A 62 9.64 7.09 -21.50
CA LEU A 62 8.33 7.71 -21.66
C LEU A 62 7.20 6.76 -21.23
N PHE A 63 7.37 5.45 -21.47
CA PHE A 63 6.44 4.43 -20.97
C PHE A 63 6.32 4.45 -19.45
N PHE A 64 7.45 4.54 -18.74
CA PHE A 64 7.47 4.53 -17.28
C PHE A 64 6.85 5.82 -16.71
N THR A 65 7.23 6.99 -17.24
CA THR A 65 6.65 8.28 -16.82
C THR A 65 5.13 8.31 -16.99
N LEU A 66 4.60 7.94 -18.16
CA LEU A 66 3.16 7.91 -18.41
C LEU A 66 2.44 6.91 -17.51
N THR A 67 3.05 5.76 -17.21
CA THR A 67 2.46 4.77 -16.29
C THR A 67 2.30 5.34 -14.88
N TYR A 68 3.28 6.09 -14.39
CA TYR A 68 3.18 6.77 -13.09
C TYR A 68 2.12 7.88 -13.11
N GLU A 69 2.10 8.72 -14.15
CA GLU A 69 1.10 9.79 -14.32
C GLU A 69 -0.34 9.23 -14.33
N PHE A 70 -0.60 8.20 -15.14
CA PHE A 70 -1.89 7.53 -15.16
C PHE A 70 -2.20 6.80 -13.85
N GLY A 71 -1.19 6.32 -13.12
CA GLY A 71 -1.36 5.78 -11.77
C GLY A 71 -1.97 6.79 -10.81
N PHE A 72 -1.43 8.01 -10.76
CA PHE A 72 -2.00 9.11 -9.97
C PHE A 72 -3.40 9.49 -10.43
N ALA A 73 -3.61 9.62 -11.75
CA ALA A 73 -4.90 9.98 -12.32
C ALA A 73 -5.99 8.93 -12.00
N THR A 74 -5.63 7.64 -12.06
CA THR A 74 -6.57 6.53 -11.75
C THR A 74 -7.03 6.57 -10.30
N ILE A 75 -6.13 6.89 -9.36
CA ILE A 75 -6.50 6.98 -7.94
C ILE A 75 -7.45 8.16 -7.71
N ALA A 76 -7.14 9.34 -8.24
CA ALA A 76 -8.00 10.51 -8.15
C ALA A 76 -9.38 10.27 -8.81
N SER A 77 -9.39 9.65 -10.00
CA SER A 77 -10.62 9.27 -10.71
C SER A 77 -11.45 8.25 -9.92
N THR A 78 -10.81 7.27 -9.29
CA THR A 78 -11.53 6.24 -8.51
C THR A 78 -12.14 6.85 -7.25
N LEU A 79 -11.40 7.70 -6.54
CA LEU A 79 -11.89 8.39 -5.35
C LEU A 79 -13.09 9.28 -5.67
N THR A 80 -12.98 10.09 -6.73
CA THR A 80 -14.08 10.97 -7.17
C THR A 80 -15.30 10.18 -7.62
N HIS A 81 -15.11 9.10 -8.39
CA HIS A 81 -16.20 8.22 -8.83
C HIS A 81 -16.91 7.55 -7.64
N VAL A 82 -16.16 7.02 -6.67
CA VAL A 82 -16.76 6.39 -5.48
C VAL A 82 -17.47 7.42 -4.61
N ALA A 83 -16.90 8.61 -4.42
CA ALA A 83 -17.53 9.66 -3.63
C ALA A 83 -18.85 10.16 -4.24
N LEU A 84 -18.89 10.37 -5.57
CA LEU A 84 -20.05 10.92 -6.26
C LEU A 84 -21.17 9.88 -6.46
N PHE A 85 -20.85 8.67 -6.93
CA PHE A 85 -21.85 7.68 -7.31
C PHE A 85 -22.23 6.76 -6.14
N TYR A 86 -21.24 6.23 -5.42
CA TYR A 86 -21.46 5.25 -4.36
C TYR A 86 -21.47 5.85 -2.95
N GLY A 87 -21.10 7.12 -2.78
CA GLY A 87 -20.99 7.75 -1.46
C GLY A 87 -22.30 7.74 -0.66
N ARG A 88 -23.43 8.01 -1.31
CA ARG A 88 -24.76 7.95 -0.68
C ARG A 88 -25.12 6.53 -0.27
N GLU A 89 -24.85 5.56 -1.13
CA GLU A 89 -25.14 4.15 -0.85
C GLU A 89 -24.25 3.61 0.27
N ILE A 90 -22.96 3.94 0.26
CA ILE A 90 -22.01 3.58 1.32
C ILE A 90 -22.46 4.17 2.66
N TYR A 91 -22.88 5.44 2.69
CA TYR A 91 -23.36 6.07 3.91
C TYR A 91 -24.65 5.42 4.43
N GLN A 92 -25.60 5.13 3.54
CA GLN A 92 -26.83 4.43 3.90
C GLN A 92 -26.56 3.02 4.42
N ARG A 93 -25.67 2.25 3.77
CA ARG A 93 -25.25 0.92 4.22
C ARG A 93 -24.48 0.97 5.52
N TYR A 94 -23.67 2.01 5.74
CA TYR A 94 -22.97 2.23 7.01
C TYR A 94 -23.95 2.50 8.16
N ARG A 95 -24.95 3.36 7.93
CA ARG A 95 -26.02 3.64 8.91
C ARG A 95 -26.91 2.41 9.15
N ALA A 96 -27.32 1.75 8.07
CA ALA A 96 -28.11 0.53 8.13
C ALA A 96 -27.34 -0.63 8.75
N SER A 97 -26.01 -0.67 8.65
CA SER A 97 -25.21 -1.62 9.42
C SER A 97 -25.36 -1.35 10.91
N SER A 98 -25.41 -0.10 11.38
CA SER A 98 -25.60 0.19 12.81
C SER A 98 -27.02 -0.07 13.32
N GLU A 99 -28.04 -0.03 12.45
CA GLU A 99 -29.47 -0.05 12.83
C GLU A 99 -30.25 -1.26 12.23
N GLY A 100 -29.59 -2.14 11.47
CA GLY A 100 -30.21 -3.06 10.52
C GLY A 100 -30.72 -4.40 11.07
N LYS A 101 -31.64 -5.01 10.32
CA LYS A 101 -32.15 -6.37 10.56
C LYS A 101 -31.06 -7.40 10.26
N VAL A 102 -30.75 -8.21 11.27
CA VAL A 102 -29.84 -9.35 11.20
C VAL A 102 -30.22 -10.28 10.06
N ASP A 103 -29.30 -10.45 9.11
CA ASP A 103 -29.46 -11.29 7.94
C ASP A 103 -29.57 -12.78 8.31
N VAL A 104 -29.95 -13.62 7.34
CA VAL A 104 -30.10 -15.07 7.56
C VAL A 104 -28.75 -15.72 7.84
N HIS A 105 -27.65 -15.20 7.28
CA HIS A 105 -26.32 -15.78 7.42
C HIS A 105 -25.76 -15.56 8.84
N THR A 106 -25.81 -14.34 9.35
CA THR A 106 -25.51 -13.96 10.73
C THR A 106 -26.39 -14.72 11.70
N ARG A 107 -27.69 -14.88 11.41
CA ARG A 107 -28.58 -15.69 12.26
C ARG A 107 -28.13 -17.16 12.36
N LEU A 108 -27.69 -17.75 11.26
CA LEU A 108 -27.12 -19.11 11.24
C LEU A 108 -25.74 -19.16 11.91
N MET A 109 -24.94 -18.10 11.79
CA MET A 109 -23.60 -17.99 12.36
C MET A 109 -23.59 -17.76 13.86
N ARG A 110 -24.69 -17.25 14.47
CA ARG A 110 -24.84 -17.11 15.94
C ARG A 110 -24.62 -18.40 16.74
N ARG A 111 -24.70 -19.57 16.11
CA ARG A 111 -24.39 -20.86 16.73
C ARG A 111 -22.89 -20.99 17.07
N TYR A 112 -22.03 -20.34 16.30
CA TYR A 112 -20.58 -20.38 16.51
C TYR A 112 -20.14 -19.34 17.53
N LYS A 113 -19.16 -19.70 18.35
CA LYS A 113 -18.57 -18.78 19.33
C LYS A 113 -17.77 -17.70 18.61
N ASP A 114 -18.08 -16.44 18.91
CA ASP A 114 -17.33 -15.31 18.38
C ASP A 114 -15.87 -15.33 18.86
N ILE A 115 -14.97 -14.83 18.01
CA ILE A 115 -13.58 -14.61 18.39
C ILE A 115 -13.52 -13.43 19.37
N PRO A 116 -12.86 -13.60 20.52
CA PRO A 116 -12.74 -12.52 21.48
C PRO A 116 -11.84 -11.41 20.92
N SER A 117 -12.30 -10.16 21.09
CA SER A 117 -11.66 -8.95 20.54
C SER A 117 -10.18 -8.82 20.83
N TRP A 118 -9.76 -9.30 22.00
CA TRP A 118 -8.39 -9.16 22.50
C TRP A 118 -7.36 -9.88 21.64
N TRP A 119 -7.75 -10.94 20.92
CA TRP A 119 -6.84 -11.63 19.99
C TRP A 119 -6.32 -10.68 18.91
N PHE A 120 -7.18 -9.82 18.36
CA PHE A 120 -6.77 -8.84 17.35
C PHE A 120 -5.90 -7.74 17.94
N TYR A 121 -6.20 -7.28 19.16
CA TYR A 121 -5.37 -6.30 19.85
C TYR A 121 -4.00 -6.86 20.23
N LEU A 122 -3.94 -8.13 20.66
CA LEU A 122 -2.67 -8.81 20.96
C LEU A 122 -1.85 -9.02 19.70
N LEU A 123 -2.47 -9.46 18.60
CA LEU A 123 -1.78 -9.64 17.32
C LEU A 123 -1.23 -8.30 16.81
N LEU A 124 -2.04 -7.24 16.85
CA LEU A 124 -1.61 -5.89 16.51
C LEU A 124 -0.45 -5.42 17.40
N PHE A 125 -0.54 -5.64 18.71
CA PHE A 125 0.53 -5.30 19.65
C PHE A 125 1.83 -6.05 19.35
N VAL A 126 1.78 -7.36 19.09
CA VAL A 126 2.93 -8.17 18.70
C VAL A 126 3.55 -7.65 17.40
N THR A 127 2.75 -7.35 16.37
CA THR A 127 3.29 -6.81 15.10
C THR A 127 3.94 -5.45 15.28
N ILE A 128 3.39 -4.57 16.12
CA ILE A 128 4.00 -3.27 16.45
C ILE A 128 5.32 -3.49 17.18
N LEU A 129 5.38 -4.38 18.17
CA LEU A 129 6.61 -4.69 18.90
C LEU A 129 7.70 -5.25 17.99
N VAL A 130 7.36 -6.18 17.10
CA VAL A 130 8.31 -6.73 16.12
C VAL A 130 8.79 -5.63 15.18
N SER A 131 7.88 -4.78 14.68
CA SER A 131 8.26 -3.64 13.83
C SER A 131 9.21 -2.66 14.53
N LEU A 132 8.96 -2.39 15.81
CA LEU A 132 9.75 -1.48 16.63
C LEU A 132 11.12 -2.10 16.97
N ALA A 133 11.17 -3.39 17.26
CA ALA A 133 12.41 -4.14 17.44
C ALA A 133 13.26 -4.10 16.16
N LEU A 134 12.68 -4.34 14.99
CA LEU A 134 13.38 -4.23 13.70
C LEU A 134 13.94 -2.81 13.48
N CYS A 135 13.18 -1.77 13.82
CA CYS A 135 13.66 -0.39 13.70
C CYS A 135 14.84 -0.07 14.63
N ILE A 136 14.89 -0.67 15.83
CA ILE A 136 15.98 -0.45 16.80
C ILE A 136 17.22 -1.26 16.42
N PHE A 137 17.07 -2.56 16.15
CA PHE A 137 18.19 -3.46 15.89
C PHE A 137 18.79 -3.27 14.50
N LEU A 138 17.98 -2.90 13.50
CA LEU A 138 18.40 -2.74 12.11
C LEU A 138 18.59 -1.26 11.70
N LYS A 139 18.94 -0.37 12.63
CA LYS A 139 19.12 1.08 12.39
C LYS A 139 20.05 1.41 11.21
N ASN A 140 21.07 0.58 10.97
CA ASN A 140 22.03 0.78 9.88
C ASN A 140 21.49 0.36 8.50
N GLN A 141 20.46 -0.49 8.45
CA GLN A 141 19.86 -1.01 7.21
C GLN A 141 18.52 -0.33 6.93
N VAL A 142 17.68 -0.20 7.95
CA VAL A 142 16.37 0.43 7.91
C VAL A 142 16.55 1.86 8.42
N GLN A 143 16.91 2.77 7.53
CA GLN A 143 17.19 4.18 7.83
C GLN A 143 15.96 5.00 8.29
N ILE A 144 14.87 4.33 8.68
CA ILE A 144 13.66 4.94 9.22
C ILE A 144 14.01 5.41 10.62
N CYS A 145 14.33 6.70 10.76
CA CYS A 145 14.68 7.26 12.06
C CYS A 145 13.44 7.27 12.96
N LEU A 146 13.35 6.32 13.89
CA LEU A 146 12.32 6.30 14.94
C LEU A 146 12.54 7.40 16.00
N ILE A 147 13.67 8.12 15.98
CA ILE A 147 14.19 8.90 17.13
C ILE A 147 14.11 10.43 16.91
N GLY A 148 13.57 10.93 15.79
CA GLY A 148 13.45 12.37 15.52
C GLY A 148 12.03 12.82 15.18
N ASN A 149 11.25 13.24 16.17
CA ASN A 149 10.02 14.06 16.04
C ASN A 149 8.92 13.62 15.04
N SER A 150 8.88 12.34 14.64
CA SER A 150 7.93 11.88 13.63
C SER A 150 7.25 10.58 14.07
N SER A 151 6.27 10.66 14.97
CA SER A 151 5.26 9.61 15.20
C SER A 151 4.31 9.43 13.99
N LEU A 152 4.52 10.23 12.94
CA LEU A 152 3.70 10.34 11.75
C LEU A 152 3.65 9.09 10.87
N PRO A 153 4.73 8.30 10.64
CA PRO A 153 4.67 7.14 9.76
C PRO A 153 3.73 6.05 10.30
N LEU A 154 3.74 5.78 11.61
CA LEU A 154 2.86 4.80 12.26
C LEU A 154 1.38 5.25 12.28
N CYS A 155 1.14 6.55 12.41
CA CYS A 155 -0.21 7.11 12.36
C CYS A 155 -0.79 7.13 10.93
N LEU A 156 0.05 7.40 9.92
CA LEU A 156 -0.36 7.37 8.51
C LEU A 156 -0.62 5.93 8.03
N LEU A 157 0.18 4.96 8.49
CA LEU A 157 -0.02 3.53 8.19
C LEU A 157 -1.32 2.97 8.78
N SER A 158 -1.78 3.49 9.92
CA SER A 158 -3.01 3.03 10.58
C SER A 158 -4.30 3.62 9.99
N HIS A 159 -4.25 4.82 9.39
CA HIS A 159 -5.43 5.49 8.79
C HIS A 159 -5.55 5.35 7.27
N SER A 160 -4.43 5.24 6.55
CA SER A 160 -4.41 5.14 5.08
C SER A 160 -5.24 4.00 4.50
N PRO A 161 -5.24 2.75 5.04
CA PRO A 161 -5.93 1.64 4.38
C PRO A 161 -7.47 1.75 4.42
N PHE A 162 -8.04 2.66 5.20
CA PHE A 162 -9.47 2.73 5.44
C PHE A 162 -10.31 3.07 4.20
N PRO A 163 -10.12 4.21 3.50
CA PRO A 163 -10.89 4.53 2.30
C PRO A 163 -10.64 3.51 1.17
N ILE A 164 -9.42 3.00 1.07
CA ILE A 164 -9.01 2.11 -0.01
C ILE A 164 -9.60 0.72 0.15
N SER A 165 -9.65 0.19 1.38
CA SER A 165 -10.25 -1.12 1.65
C SER A 165 -11.73 -1.11 1.25
N ILE A 166 -12.43 0.01 1.48
CA ILE A 166 -13.83 0.19 1.07
C ILE A 166 -13.94 0.22 -0.46
N ILE A 167 -13.05 0.96 -1.14
CA ILE A 167 -13.02 1.04 -2.61
C ILE A 167 -12.72 -0.33 -3.21
N THR A 168 -11.72 -1.05 -2.70
CA THR A 168 -11.37 -2.38 -3.20
C THR A 168 -12.51 -3.37 -2.96
N ALA A 169 -13.15 -3.33 -1.77
CA ALA A 169 -14.28 -4.20 -1.45
C ALA A 169 -15.53 -3.93 -2.30
N THR A 170 -15.69 -2.71 -2.84
CA THR A 170 -16.84 -2.33 -3.67
C THR A 170 -16.58 -2.49 -5.17
N THR A 171 -15.35 -2.20 -5.62
CA THR A 171 -15.00 -2.16 -7.05
C THR A 171 -14.20 -3.39 -7.51
N ASN A 172 -13.69 -4.23 -6.59
CA ASN A 172 -12.76 -5.33 -6.85
C ASN A 172 -11.48 -4.90 -7.60
N GLN A 173 -11.17 -3.61 -7.65
CA GLN A 173 -9.95 -3.09 -8.26
C GLN A 173 -9.05 -2.54 -7.16
N THR A 174 -7.80 -3.03 -7.13
CA THR A 174 -6.74 -2.52 -6.23
C THR A 174 -5.90 -1.51 -6.99
N PRO A 175 -6.14 -0.20 -6.84
CA PRO A 175 -5.26 0.79 -7.45
C PRO A 175 -3.84 0.67 -6.89
N GLY A 176 -2.84 0.91 -7.74
CA GLY A 176 -1.41 0.84 -7.41
C GLY A 176 -0.99 1.94 -6.42
N LEU A 177 -1.29 1.74 -5.15
CA LEU A 177 -1.09 2.73 -4.08
C LEU A 177 0.35 3.03 -3.72
N SER A 178 1.25 2.15 -4.11
CA SER A 178 2.66 2.26 -3.83
C SER A 178 3.24 3.59 -4.35
N ILE A 179 2.66 4.15 -5.42
CA ILE A 179 3.10 5.39 -6.05
C ILE A 179 2.84 6.62 -5.15
N ILE A 180 1.66 6.71 -4.51
CA ILE A 180 1.31 7.86 -3.65
C ILE A 180 2.09 7.79 -2.34
N THR A 181 2.22 6.61 -1.73
CA THR A 181 2.98 6.46 -0.49
C THR A 181 4.45 6.81 -0.69
N GLU A 182 5.01 6.44 -1.84
CA GLU A 182 6.38 6.75 -2.23
C GLU A 182 6.56 8.27 -2.49
N TYR A 183 5.56 8.91 -3.09
CA TYR A 183 5.56 10.36 -3.31
C TYR A 183 5.50 11.14 -1.99
N ILE A 184 4.54 10.81 -1.11
CA ILE A 184 4.37 11.49 0.19
C ILE A 184 5.63 11.35 1.05
N MET A 185 6.18 10.14 1.15
CA MET A 185 7.38 9.91 1.95
C MET A 185 8.62 10.57 1.34
N GLY A 186 8.74 10.59 0.01
CA GLY A 186 9.80 11.32 -0.69
C GLY A 186 9.79 12.83 -0.40
N VAL A 187 8.60 13.43 -0.28
CA VAL A 187 8.45 14.86 0.09
C VAL A 187 8.72 15.08 1.58
N LEU A 188 8.27 14.17 2.45
CA LEU A 188 8.40 14.31 3.90
C LEU A 188 9.82 14.05 4.40
N TYR A 189 10.54 13.13 3.76
CA TYR A 189 11.88 12.71 4.15
C TYR A 189 12.83 12.58 2.95
N PRO A 190 13.25 13.73 2.38
CA PRO A 190 14.10 13.74 1.20
C PRO A 190 15.51 13.21 1.47
N GLY A 191 16.14 12.62 0.45
CA GLY A 191 17.54 12.19 0.47
C GLY A 191 17.81 10.79 1.03
N ARG A 192 16.76 10.04 1.43
CA ARG A 192 16.88 8.68 1.99
C ARG A 192 16.07 7.64 1.18
N PRO A 193 16.63 7.09 0.10
CA PRO A 193 15.91 6.18 -0.78
C PRO A 193 15.48 4.87 -0.10
N ILE A 194 16.30 4.31 0.80
CA ILE A 194 15.94 3.06 1.50
C ILE A 194 14.74 3.26 2.42
N ALA A 195 14.67 4.38 3.14
CA ALA A 195 13.55 4.69 4.00
C ALA A 195 12.23 4.78 3.19
N ASN A 196 12.31 5.37 1.98
CA ASN A 196 11.16 5.47 1.07
C ASN A 196 10.67 4.09 0.60
N VAL A 197 11.58 3.23 0.15
CA VAL A 197 11.25 1.86 -0.30
C VAL A 197 10.68 1.02 0.85
N CYS A 198 11.26 1.10 2.05
CA CYS A 198 10.75 0.38 3.21
C CYS A 198 9.33 0.84 3.56
N PHE A 199 9.08 2.15 3.60
CA PHE A 199 7.75 2.69 3.89
C PHE A 199 6.70 2.23 2.87
N LYS A 200 7.06 2.26 1.58
CA LYS A 200 6.23 1.74 0.48
C LYS A 200 5.90 0.25 0.68
N THR A 201 6.90 -0.59 0.94
CA THR A 201 6.71 -2.05 1.11
C THR A 201 5.81 -2.34 2.30
N TYR A 202 6.11 -1.76 3.48
CA TYR A 202 5.29 -1.97 4.67
C TYR A 202 3.86 -1.47 4.50
N GLY A 203 3.65 -0.31 3.87
CA GLY A 203 2.31 0.22 3.62
C GLY A 203 1.51 -0.63 2.64
N TYR A 204 2.13 -1.04 1.53
CA TYR A 204 1.44 -1.79 0.47
C TYR A 204 1.18 -3.26 0.85
N MET A 205 2.17 -3.94 1.43
CA MET A 205 2.03 -5.36 1.80
C MET A 205 1.05 -5.54 2.95
N SER A 206 1.09 -4.66 3.96
CA SER A 206 0.13 -4.71 5.07
C SER A 206 -1.31 -4.54 4.57
N MET A 207 -1.53 -3.62 3.64
CA MET A 207 -2.86 -3.40 3.05
C MET A 207 -3.33 -4.61 2.24
N THR A 208 -2.45 -5.20 1.42
CA THR A 208 -2.79 -6.39 0.62
C THR A 208 -3.16 -7.55 1.54
N GLN A 209 -2.40 -7.76 2.61
CA GLN A 209 -2.68 -8.79 3.61
C GLN A 209 -4.01 -8.55 4.33
N ALA A 210 -4.31 -7.30 4.69
CA ALA A 210 -5.58 -6.90 5.26
C ALA A 210 -6.77 -7.23 4.34
N ILE A 211 -6.69 -6.87 3.06
CA ILE A 211 -7.77 -7.09 2.08
C ILE A 211 -8.02 -8.58 1.88
N SER A 212 -6.96 -9.38 1.71
CA SER A 212 -7.08 -10.84 1.61
C SER A 212 -7.74 -11.45 2.84
N PHE A 213 -7.34 -11.01 4.04
CA PHE A 213 -7.93 -11.47 5.30
C PHE A 213 -9.43 -11.11 5.43
N LEU A 214 -9.84 -9.93 4.97
CA LEU A 214 -11.26 -9.56 4.90
C LEU A 214 -12.04 -10.43 3.91
N SER A 215 -11.43 -10.74 2.76
CA SER A 215 -12.01 -11.62 1.75
C SER A 215 -12.23 -13.03 2.31
N ASP A 216 -11.27 -13.56 3.08
CA ASP A 216 -11.37 -14.87 3.72
C ASP A 216 -12.50 -14.91 4.75
N PHE A 217 -12.67 -13.85 5.55
CA PHE A 217 -13.81 -13.75 6.47
C PHE A 217 -15.16 -13.71 5.75
N LYS A 218 -15.24 -12.99 4.62
CA LYS A 218 -16.45 -12.94 3.81
C LYS A 218 -16.78 -14.32 3.25
N LEU A 219 -15.79 -15.02 2.69
CA LEU A 219 -15.97 -16.36 2.15
C LEU A 219 -16.37 -17.36 3.26
N GLY A 220 -15.69 -17.32 4.41
CA GLY A 220 -16.00 -18.20 5.53
C GLY A 220 -17.39 -17.96 6.12
N HIS A 221 -17.87 -16.70 6.12
CA HIS A 221 -19.26 -16.38 6.47
C HIS A 221 -20.27 -17.02 5.50
N TYR A 222 -19.97 -17.01 4.19
CA TYR A 222 -20.81 -17.69 3.19
C TYR A 222 -20.74 -19.21 3.26
N MET A 223 -19.59 -19.78 3.63
CA MET A 223 -19.40 -21.23 3.74
C MET A 223 -19.80 -21.79 5.12
N LYS A 224 -20.18 -20.94 6.07
CA LYS A 224 -20.55 -21.31 7.45
C LYS A 224 -19.40 -22.03 8.17
N ILE A 225 -18.18 -21.56 7.92
CA ILE A 225 -16.96 -22.03 8.57
C ILE A 225 -16.80 -21.27 9.91
N PRO A 226 -16.48 -21.95 11.02
CA PRO A 226 -16.32 -21.29 12.31
C PRO A 226 -15.24 -20.18 12.24
N PRO A 227 -15.49 -18.96 12.75
CA PRO A 227 -14.55 -17.85 12.66
C PRO A 227 -13.13 -18.15 13.18
N PRO A 228 -12.93 -18.90 14.28
CA PRO A 228 -11.58 -19.21 14.78
C PRO A 228 -10.71 -19.95 13.75
N VAL A 229 -11.26 -20.89 12.99
CA VAL A 229 -10.44 -21.65 12.03
C VAL A 229 -9.98 -20.79 10.87
N ILE A 230 -10.79 -19.79 10.48
CA ILE A 230 -10.42 -18.82 9.44
C ILE A 230 -9.20 -18.02 9.92
N VAL A 231 -9.21 -17.51 11.15
CA VAL A 231 -8.08 -16.76 11.72
C VAL A 231 -6.83 -17.63 11.80
N PHE A 232 -6.93 -18.87 12.28
CA PHE A 232 -5.76 -19.75 12.34
C PHE A 232 -5.20 -20.12 10.96
N SER A 233 -6.05 -20.23 9.94
CA SER A 233 -5.64 -20.54 8.56
C SER A 233 -5.09 -19.35 7.77
N SER A 234 -5.53 -18.13 8.09
CA SER A 234 -5.20 -16.90 7.37
C SER A 234 -4.09 -16.07 8.04
N VAL A 235 -3.81 -16.31 9.32
CA VAL A 235 -2.52 -15.96 9.91
C VAL A 235 -1.46 -16.76 9.17
N PRO A 236 -0.47 -16.13 8.52
CA PRO A 236 0.52 -16.82 7.73
C PRO A 236 1.46 -17.60 8.67
N TRP A 237 1.04 -18.79 9.08
CA TRP A 237 1.94 -19.88 9.45
C TRP A 237 2.60 -20.49 8.21
N ASN A 238 2.27 -19.99 7.02
CA ASN A 238 2.86 -20.40 5.78
C ASN A 238 4.20 -19.68 5.60
N TYR A 239 5.26 -20.31 6.11
CA TYR A 239 6.63 -20.07 5.69
C TYR A 239 6.73 -20.28 4.17
N ASN A 240 6.42 -19.24 3.40
CA ASN A 240 6.75 -19.23 1.98
C ASN A 240 8.27 -19.00 1.89
N CYS A 241 9.03 -20.09 1.96
CA CYS A 241 10.49 -20.15 1.81
C CYS A 241 10.92 -19.79 0.37
N ARG A 242 10.55 -18.61 -0.12
CA ARG A 242 11.01 -18.13 -1.43
C ARG A 242 11.83 -16.85 -1.40
N ASN A 243 11.80 -16.05 -0.32
CA ASN A 243 12.58 -14.78 -0.29
C ASN A 243 13.07 -14.29 1.09
N GLY A 244 13.10 -15.09 2.14
CA GLY A 244 13.95 -14.79 3.33
C GLY A 244 13.62 -13.55 4.18
N TYR A 245 12.44 -12.92 4.05
CA TYR A 245 12.00 -11.83 4.94
C TYR A 245 10.73 -12.21 5.72
N PRO A 246 10.73 -12.15 7.06
CA PRO A 246 9.53 -12.34 7.86
C PRO A 246 8.73 -11.03 7.91
N GLU A 247 7.76 -10.86 7.02
CA GLU A 247 6.86 -9.71 7.05
C GLU A 247 5.52 -10.08 7.70
N CYS A 248 5.32 -9.60 8.92
CA CYS A 248 4.06 -9.68 9.66
C CYS A 248 3.49 -8.26 9.82
N SER A 249 2.44 -7.92 9.08
CA SER A 249 1.73 -6.65 9.31
C SER A 249 0.24 -6.78 9.01
N MET A 250 -0.57 -7.05 10.05
CA MET A 250 -2.03 -7.03 9.97
C MET A 250 -2.60 -5.81 10.68
N VAL A 251 -2.98 -4.78 9.92
CA VAL A 251 -3.77 -3.65 10.43
C VAL A 251 -4.98 -3.43 9.51
N ALA A 252 -6.09 -4.14 9.77
CA ALA A 252 -7.42 -3.76 9.26
C ALA A 252 -8.63 -4.49 9.91
N VAL A 253 -8.52 -5.09 11.09
CA VAL A 253 -9.60 -5.97 11.59
C VAL A 253 -10.69 -5.22 12.38
N GLY A 254 -10.42 -3.99 12.83
CA GLY A 254 -11.31 -3.25 13.74
C GLY A 254 -12.68 -2.88 13.17
N PHE A 255 -12.79 -2.63 11.87
CA PHE A 255 -14.03 -2.11 11.27
C PHE A 255 -14.93 -3.20 10.67
N TYR A 256 -14.35 -4.29 10.13
CA TYR A 256 -15.14 -5.40 9.58
C TYR A 256 -15.96 -6.11 10.67
N ARG A 257 -15.48 -6.08 11.92
CA ARG A 257 -16.24 -6.56 13.09
C ARG A 257 -17.50 -5.75 13.35
N ARG A 258 -17.51 -4.43 13.11
CA ARG A 258 -18.74 -3.61 13.18
C ARG A 258 -19.70 -3.93 12.03
N TYR A 259 -19.17 -4.30 10.86
CA TYR A 259 -19.99 -4.66 9.70
C TYR A 259 -20.62 -6.06 9.83
N MET A 260 -19.91 -7.06 10.37
CA MET A 260 -20.43 -8.42 10.57
C MET A 260 -21.19 -8.62 11.89
N SER A 261 -20.83 -7.92 12.96
CA SER A 261 -21.59 -7.98 14.23
C SER A 261 -22.96 -7.32 14.13
N SER A 262 -23.17 -6.51 13.08
CA SER A 262 -24.36 -5.68 12.89
C SER A 262 -25.05 -5.97 11.55
N GLY A 263 -24.63 -7.03 10.84
CA GLY A 263 -25.22 -7.53 9.60
C GLY A 263 -26.23 -8.63 9.84
#